data_AF-A0A376ZQ81-F1
#
_entry.id   AF-A0A376ZQ81-F1
#
_cell.length_a   1.000
_cell.length_b   1.000
_cell.length_c   1.000
_cell.angle_alpha   90.00
_cell.angle_beta   90.00
_cell.angle_gamma   90.00
#
_symmetry.space_group_name_H-M   'P 1'
#
loop_
_entity.id
_entity.type
_entity.pdbx_description
1 polymer ?
#
loop_
_entity_poly.entity_id
_entity_poly.type
_entity_poly.pdbx_seq_one_letter_code
_entity_poly.pdbx_strand_id
1 'polypeptide(L)'
;MAHARIENKIVNLLEPLATLAWTLGFEYHHGLLEKMWKEILKNHAHDSIGCCCSDKVHREIVARFELAEDMADNLLRFYMRKIADNMPQSDADKLVLFNLMPWPREEVINTTVRLRASQFNLRDDRGQPVPYFIRHAREIDPGLIDRQIVHYGNYDPFMEFDIQINQIVPSMGYRTLYIEANQPGNVIAAKSDAEGILENAFWQIALNEDGTLQLVDKDSGVRYDRVLQIEESSDDGDEYDYSPAKEEWVMTSATAKPQCEITHEAWQSRAVIRYDMAVPLNLLERSVRQSTGRVGVEMVVTLSHNSRRIDVDINLITRLTIIAFAS
;
A
#
# COMPACT_ATOMS: atom_id res chain seq x y z
N MET A 1 2.32 10.69 -9.24
CA MET A 1 1.86 9.81 -8.13
C MET A 1 0.99 10.53 -7.11
N ALA A 2 1.46 11.62 -6.48
CA ALA A 2 0.69 12.36 -5.45
C ALA A 2 -0.71 12.76 -5.93
N HIS A 3 -0.82 13.38 -7.12
CA HIS A 3 -2.10 13.75 -7.73
C HIS A 3 -3.10 12.58 -7.80
N ALA A 4 -2.73 11.48 -8.47
CA ALA A 4 -3.60 10.31 -8.63
C ALA A 4 -4.02 9.70 -7.29
N ARG A 5 -3.12 9.66 -6.30
CA ARG A 5 -3.42 9.18 -4.94
C ARG A 5 -4.48 10.05 -4.26
N ILE A 6 -4.34 11.38 -4.33
CA ILE A 6 -5.24 12.33 -3.69
C ILE A 6 -6.60 12.36 -4.40
N GLU A 7 -6.60 12.41 -5.73
CA GLU A 7 -7.83 12.36 -6.54
C GLU A 7 -8.59 11.05 -6.27
N ASN A 8 -7.91 9.90 -6.27
CA ASN A 8 -8.53 8.63 -5.91
C ASN A 8 -9.10 8.65 -4.49
N LYS A 9 -8.37 9.23 -3.53
CA LYS A 9 -8.82 9.36 -2.14
C LYS A 9 -10.07 10.22 -2.03
N ILE A 10 -10.16 11.33 -2.77
CA ILE A 10 -11.34 12.20 -2.77
C ILE A 10 -12.52 11.49 -3.45
N VAL A 11 -12.33 11.05 -4.70
CA VAL A 11 -13.41 10.52 -5.56
C VAL A 11 -13.89 9.14 -5.14
N ASN A 12 -12.97 8.21 -4.86
CA ASN A 12 -13.32 6.79 -4.70
C ASN A 12 -13.40 6.35 -3.23
N LEU A 13 -12.90 7.16 -2.30
CA LEU A 13 -12.97 6.85 -0.88
C LEU A 13 -13.83 7.87 -0.13
N LEU A 14 -13.43 9.14 -0.13
CA LEU A 14 -14.03 10.14 0.73
C LEU A 14 -15.46 10.50 0.32
N GLU A 15 -15.71 10.79 -0.95
CA GLU A 15 -17.06 11.12 -1.45
C GLU A 15 -18.06 9.97 -1.21
N PRO A 16 -17.77 8.70 -1.58
CA PRO A 16 -18.61 7.56 -1.26
C PRO A 16 -18.87 7.38 0.23
N LEU A 17 -17.85 7.51 1.06
CA LEU A 17 -17.97 7.38 2.52
C LEU A 17 -18.80 8.52 3.12
N ALA A 18 -18.61 9.75 2.64
CA ALA A 18 -19.39 10.90 3.05
C ALA A 18 -20.87 10.75 2.65
N THR A 19 -21.15 10.24 1.45
CA THR A 19 -22.51 9.91 1.02
C THR A 19 -23.12 8.83 1.90
N LEU A 20 -22.39 7.75 2.20
CA LEU A 20 -22.85 6.71 3.12
C LEU A 20 -23.17 7.30 4.50
N ALA A 21 -22.27 8.10 5.07
CA ALA A 21 -22.50 8.79 6.34
C ALA A 21 -23.74 9.70 6.28
N TRP A 22 -23.94 10.41 5.17
CA TRP A 22 -25.10 11.26 4.96
C TRP A 22 -26.42 10.48 4.95
N THR A 23 -26.46 9.30 4.33
CA THR A 23 -27.64 8.42 4.39
C THR A 23 -27.96 7.91 5.80
N LEU A 24 -26.96 7.90 6.69
CA LEU A 24 -27.11 7.57 8.11
C LEU A 24 -27.51 8.78 8.96
N GLY A 25 -27.72 9.95 8.34
CA GLY A 25 -28.14 11.19 9.00
C GLY A 25 -27.00 12.10 9.47
N PHE A 26 -25.75 11.81 9.11
CA PHE A 26 -24.63 12.70 9.39
C PHE A 26 -24.53 13.84 8.37
N GLU A 27 -23.86 14.93 8.75
CA GLU A 27 -23.63 16.05 7.85
C GLU A 27 -22.68 15.69 6.71
N TYR A 28 -23.05 16.05 5.48
CA TYR A 28 -22.15 16.02 4.33
C TYR A 28 -21.39 17.36 4.24
N HIS A 29 -20.09 17.32 4.53
CA HIS A 29 -19.22 18.49 4.64
C HIS A 29 -18.81 19.05 3.26
N HIS A 30 -19.77 19.58 2.50
CA HIS A 30 -19.57 20.12 1.14
C HIS A 30 -18.41 21.12 1.06
N GLY A 31 -18.32 22.06 2.01
CA GLY A 31 -17.29 23.09 2.00
C GLY A 31 -15.86 22.56 2.17
N LEU A 32 -15.68 21.43 2.87
CA LEU A 32 -14.37 20.80 3.00
C LEU A 32 -13.97 20.11 1.70
N LEU A 33 -14.90 19.40 1.05
CA LEU A 33 -14.67 18.77 -0.25
C LEU A 33 -14.37 19.80 -1.34
N GLU A 34 -15.15 20.87 -1.41
CA GLU A 34 -14.91 21.97 -2.34
C GLU A 34 -13.51 22.59 -2.13
N LYS A 35 -13.10 22.78 -0.87
CA LYS A 35 -11.76 23.30 -0.56
C LYS A 35 -10.66 22.34 -1.00
N MET A 36 -10.81 21.02 -0.80
CA MET A 36 -9.84 20.02 -1.27
C MET A 36 -9.70 20.05 -2.79
N TRP A 37 -10.84 20.04 -3.51
CA TRP A 37 -10.87 20.14 -4.96
C TRP A 37 -10.20 21.43 -5.46
N LYS A 38 -10.55 22.58 -4.87
CA LYS A 38 -9.91 23.86 -5.22
C LYS A 38 -8.40 23.84 -4.97
N GLU A 39 -7.92 23.11 -3.96
CA GLU A 39 -6.50 23.05 -3.66
C GLU A 39 -5.74 22.22 -4.69
N ILE A 40 -6.25 21.03 -5.05
CA ILE A 40 -5.59 20.20 -6.07
C ILE A 40 -5.71 20.79 -7.47
N LEU A 41 -6.86 21.40 -7.82
CA LEU A 41 -7.08 21.98 -9.16
C LEU A 41 -6.10 23.11 -9.47
N LYS A 42 -5.55 23.82 -8.47
CA LYS A 42 -4.46 24.79 -8.66
C LYS A 42 -3.21 24.16 -9.27
N ASN A 43 -2.98 22.88 -9.02
CA ASN A 43 -1.85 22.13 -9.55
C ASN A 43 -2.14 21.52 -10.94
N HIS A 44 -3.36 21.64 -11.47
CA HIS A 44 -3.75 21.03 -12.75
C HIS A 44 -3.49 21.94 -13.96
N ALA A 45 -2.96 23.15 -13.74
CA ALA A 45 -2.40 23.94 -14.83
C ALA A 45 -1.35 23.10 -15.55
N HIS A 46 -1.34 23.15 -16.89
CA HIS A 46 -0.47 22.31 -17.72
C HIS A 46 1.00 22.36 -17.29
N ASP A 47 1.53 23.54 -16.99
CA ASP A 47 2.92 23.66 -16.55
C ASP A 47 3.19 23.03 -15.17
N SER A 48 2.17 23.03 -14.30
CA SER A 48 2.28 22.49 -12.94
C SER A 48 2.18 20.97 -12.95
N ILE A 49 1.17 20.40 -13.61
CA ILE A 49 0.98 18.95 -13.66
C ILE A 49 1.95 18.27 -14.64
N GLY A 50 2.41 19.01 -15.66
CA GLY A 50 3.47 18.62 -16.59
C GLY A 50 4.87 18.74 -16.00
N CYS A 51 5.00 19.24 -14.76
CA CYS A 51 6.27 19.35 -14.04
C CYS A 51 7.36 20.16 -14.77
N CYS A 52 6.99 21.13 -15.60
CA CYS A 52 7.91 21.95 -16.37
C CYS A 52 8.05 23.36 -15.78
N CYS A 53 8.10 23.41 -14.45
CA CYS A 53 8.24 24.63 -13.66
C CYS A 53 9.55 24.65 -12.88
N SER A 54 9.94 25.82 -12.35
CA SER A 54 11.10 25.88 -11.43
C SER A 54 10.87 25.09 -10.12
N ASP A 55 11.97 24.68 -9.47
CA ASP A 55 11.97 24.03 -8.15
C ASP A 55 11.18 24.78 -7.07
N LYS A 56 11.14 26.12 -7.16
CA LYS A 56 10.33 26.93 -6.23
C LYS A 56 8.85 26.62 -6.40
N VAL A 57 8.37 26.57 -7.64
CA VAL A 57 6.98 26.27 -7.96
C VAL A 57 6.65 24.81 -7.64
N HIS A 58 7.57 23.87 -7.92
CA HIS A 58 7.38 22.47 -7.54
C HIS A 58 7.20 22.30 -6.02
N ARG A 59 7.97 23.00 -5.19
CA ARG A 59 7.77 22.98 -3.72
C ARG A 59 6.39 23.49 -3.30
N GLU A 60 5.89 24.52 -3.96
CA GLU A 60 4.52 25.00 -3.71
C GLU A 60 3.46 23.99 -4.15
N ILE A 61 3.64 23.36 -5.32
CA ILE A 61 2.75 22.29 -5.81
C ILE A 61 2.66 21.14 -4.80
N VAL A 62 3.81 20.67 -4.29
CA VAL A 62 3.88 19.62 -3.27
C VAL A 62 3.14 20.04 -2.00
N ALA A 63 3.37 21.26 -1.49
CA ALA A 63 2.69 21.74 -0.28
C ALA A 63 1.16 21.78 -0.45
N ARG A 64 0.65 22.10 -1.64
CA ARG A 64 -0.81 22.05 -1.93
C ARG A 64 -1.34 20.62 -1.93
N PHE A 65 -0.58 19.68 -2.48
CA PHE A 65 -0.93 18.26 -2.43
C PHE A 65 -0.94 17.72 -1.01
N GLU A 66 0.08 18.01 -0.20
CA GLU A 66 0.13 17.63 1.22
C GLU A 66 -1.08 18.17 1.99
N LEU A 67 -1.40 19.46 1.81
CA LEU A 67 -2.57 20.08 2.44
C LEU A 67 -3.89 19.39 2.06
N ALA A 68 -4.10 19.12 0.77
CA ALA A 68 -5.31 18.45 0.29
C ALA A 68 -5.40 17.00 0.79
N GLU A 69 -4.26 16.30 0.82
CA GLU A 69 -4.16 14.94 1.31
C GLU A 69 -4.49 14.84 2.80
N ASP A 70 -3.91 15.71 3.62
CA ASP A 70 -4.17 15.79 5.05
C ASP A 70 -5.65 16.07 5.33
N MET A 71 -6.27 17.00 4.57
CA MET A 71 -7.70 17.27 4.69
C MET A 71 -8.54 16.04 4.37
N ALA A 72 -8.20 15.30 3.30
CA ALA A 72 -8.93 14.12 2.88
C ALA A 72 -8.78 12.97 3.90
N ASP A 73 -7.57 12.72 4.39
CA ASP A 73 -7.32 11.68 5.40
C ASP A 73 -8.04 11.95 6.71
N ASN A 74 -8.03 13.21 7.17
CA ASN A 74 -8.71 13.58 8.41
C ASN A 74 -10.24 13.45 8.28
N LEU A 75 -10.82 13.89 7.16
CA LEU A 75 -12.26 13.78 6.96
C LEU A 75 -12.70 12.32 6.74
N LEU A 76 -11.88 11.51 6.08
CA LEU A 76 -12.13 10.08 5.92
C LEU A 76 -12.12 9.37 7.28
N ARG A 77 -11.09 9.58 8.10
CA ARG A 77 -11.01 9.04 9.47
C ARG A 77 -12.17 9.52 10.34
N PHE A 78 -12.55 10.79 10.20
CA PHE A 78 -13.71 11.35 10.90
C PHE A 78 -14.99 10.61 10.56
N TYR A 79 -15.31 10.40 9.27
CA TYR A 79 -16.52 9.68 8.89
C TYR A 79 -16.48 8.20 9.30
N MET A 80 -15.34 7.51 9.10
CA MET A 80 -15.20 6.11 9.55
C MET A 80 -15.48 5.98 11.04
N ARG A 81 -14.91 6.88 11.85
CA ARG A 81 -15.12 6.91 13.30
C ARG A 81 -16.56 7.30 13.65
N LYS A 82 -17.13 8.31 13.01
CA LYS A 82 -18.53 8.72 13.23
C LYS A 82 -19.50 7.57 12.99
N ILE A 83 -19.31 6.82 11.91
CA ILE A 83 -20.14 5.64 11.61
C ILE A 83 -19.94 4.57 12.69
N ALA A 84 -18.69 4.21 13.01
CA ALA A 84 -18.38 3.17 14.00
C ALA A 84 -18.90 3.50 15.42
N ASP A 85 -18.70 4.73 15.89
CA ASP A 85 -19.09 5.20 17.23
C ASP A 85 -20.62 5.25 17.41
N ASN A 86 -21.39 5.37 16.33
CA ASN A 86 -22.86 5.40 16.35
C ASN A 86 -23.51 4.05 16.04
N MET A 87 -22.73 2.97 15.85
CA MET A 87 -23.28 1.62 15.78
C MET A 87 -23.82 1.18 17.16
N PRO A 88 -24.78 0.22 17.22
CA PRO A 88 -25.32 -0.30 18.47
C PRO A 88 -24.22 -0.65 19.48
N GLN A 89 -24.44 -0.32 20.75
CA GLN A 89 -23.48 -0.60 21.82
C GLN A 89 -23.24 -2.10 21.95
N SER A 90 -21.99 -2.46 22.23
CA SER A 90 -21.49 -3.82 22.36
C SER A 90 -20.39 -3.81 23.40
N ASP A 91 -20.32 -4.84 24.24
CA ASP A 91 -19.24 -4.99 25.22
C ASP A 91 -17.89 -5.33 24.55
N ALA A 92 -17.93 -5.87 23.33
CA ALA A 92 -16.75 -6.14 22.51
C ALA A 92 -16.39 -4.94 21.62
N ASP A 93 -15.09 -4.71 21.46
CA ASP A 93 -14.54 -3.74 20.51
C ASP A 93 -14.91 -4.10 19.06
N LYS A 94 -14.99 -3.11 18.19
CA LYS A 94 -15.44 -3.27 16.79
C LYS A 94 -14.29 -3.07 15.82
N LEU A 95 -14.13 -3.99 14.88
CA LEU A 95 -13.32 -3.84 13.68
C LEU A 95 -14.24 -3.66 12.48
N VAL A 96 -14.26 -2.45 11.89
CA VAL A 96 -15.16 -2.11 10.79
C VAL A 96 -14.40 -2.04 9.47
N LEU A 97 -14.83 -2.83 8.51
CA LEU A 97 -14.26 -2.94 7.17
C LEU A 97 -15.19 -2.22 6.19
N PHE A 98 -14.71 -1.20 5.49
CA PHE A 98 -15.50 -0.43 4.52
C PHE A 98 -15.16 -0.85 3.09
N ASN A 99 -16.17 -1.05 2.26
CA ASN A 99 -16.03 -1.20 0.82
C ASN A 99 -16.85 -0.11 0.12
N LEU A 100 -16.13 0.78 -0.54
CA LEU A 100 -16.67 2.00 -1.14
C LEU A 100 -16.80 1.87 -2.67
N MET A 101 -16.65 0.66 -3.19
CA MET A 101 -16.89 0.34 -4.60
C MET A 101 -18.34 -0.14 -4.81
N PRO A 102 -18.88 -0.01 -6.03
CA PRO A 102 -20.27 -0.37 -6.33
C PRO A 102 -20.51 -1.88 -6.47
N TRP A 103 -19.53 -2.74 -6.18
CA TRP A 103 -19.67 -4.20 -6.17
C TRP A 103 -19.11 -4.81 -4.87
N PRO A 104 -19.65 -5.96 -4.41
CA PRO A 104 -19.07 -6.68 -3.29
C PRO A 104 -17.69 -7.24 -3.67
N ARG A 105 -16.79 -7.33 -2.69
CA ARG A 105 -15.47 -7.92 -2.88
C ARG A 105 -15.16 -8.90 -1.76
N GLU A 106 -14.70 -10.09 -2.13
CA GLU A 106 -13.95 -10.96 -1.24
C GLU A 106 -12.51 -10.50 -1.27
N GLU A 107 -11.95 -10.10 -0.14
CA GLU A 107 -10.57 -9.61 -0.09
C GLU A 107 -9.80 -10.17 1.10
N VAL A 108 -8.53 -10.45 0.84
CA VAL A 108 -7.50 -10.65 1.88
C VAL A 108 -7.10 -9.28 2.43
N ILE A 109 -7.42 -9.05 3.70
CA ILE A 109 -7.24 -7.78 4.38
C ILE A 109 -6.15 -7.96 5.43
N ASN A 110 -5.08 -7.17 5.30
CA ASN A 110 -4.03 -7.05 6.30
C ASN A 110 -4.32 -5.80 7.15
N THR A 111 -4.52 -5.98 8.45
CA THR A 111 -4.84 -4.88 9.38
C THR A 111 -4.20 -5.12 10.73
N THR A 112 -4.15 -4.08 11.55
CA THR A 112 -3.59 -4.15 12.89
C THR A 112 -4.69 -4.01 13.94
N VAL A 113 -4.65 -4.86 14.96
CA VAL A 113 -5.52 -4.78 16.14
C VAL A 113 -4.67 -4.51 17.36
N ARG A 114 -5.08 -3.54 18.19
CA ARG A 114 -4.42 -3.18 19.45
C ARG A 114 -5.40 -3.41 20.59
N LEU A 115 -5.03 -4.24 21.55
CA LEU A 115 -5.88 -4.53 22.70
C LEU A 115 -5.06 -4.91 23.94
N ARG A 116 -5.69 -4.84 25.12
CA ARG A 116 -5.12 -5.30 26.39
C ARG A 116 -5.40 -6.78 26.63
N ALA A 117 -4.93 -7.63 25.73
CA ALA A 117 -4.95 -9.08 25.92
C ALA A 117 -3.87 -9.74 25.06
N SER A 118 -3.38 -10.89 25.52
CA SER A 118 -2.43 -11.74 24.78
C SER A 118 -3.10 -12.61 23.72
N GLN A 119 -4.42 -12.72 23.75
CA GLN A 119 -5.22 -13.47 22.78
C GLN A 119 -6.60 -12.81 22.63
N PHE A 120 -7.25 -13.07 21.49
CA PHE A 120 -8.59 -12.60 21.21
C PHE A 120 -9.28 -13.54 20.23
N ASN A 121 -10.60 -13.42 20.13
CA ASN A 121 -11.37 -14.03 19.06
C ASN A 121 -12.02 -12.95 18.20
N LEU A 122 -12.27 -13.26 16.92
CA LEU A 122 -13.07 -12.42 16.04
C LEU A 122 -14.41 -13.08 15.79
N ARG A 123 -15.51 -12.31 15.89
CA ARG A 123 -16.85 -12.78 15.52
C ARG A 123 -17.52 -11.86 14.52
N ASP A 124 -18.39 -12.42 13.69
CA ASP A 124 -19.28 -11.63 12.83
C ASP A 124 -20.53 -11.15 13.58
N ASP A 125 -21.41 -10.44 12.87
CA ASP A 125 -22.69 -9.93 13.36
C ASP A 125 -23.70 -11.01 13.78
N ARG A 126 -23.43 -12.27 13.42
CA ARG A 126 -24.22 -13.45 13.82
C ARG A 126 -23.58 -14.21 14.98
N GLY A 127 -22.47 -13.71 15.52
CA GLY A 127 -21.71 -14.36 16.58
C GLY A 127 -20.90 -15.57 16.11
N GLN A 128 -20.71 -15.78 14.80
CA GLN A 128 -19.90 -16.88 14.29
C GLN A 128 -18.41 -16.52 14.35
N PRO A 129 -17.53 -17.45 14.73
CA PRO A 129 -16.10 -17.19 14.79
C PRO A 129 -15.53 -16.96 13.39
N VAL A 130 -14.75 -15.90 13.23
CA VAL A 130 -14.06 -15.53 11.99
C VAL A 130 -12.60 -15.98 12.09
N PRO A 131 -12.12 -16.83 11.17
CA PRO A 131 -10.72 -17.23 11.17
C PRO A 131 -9.82 -16.04 10.81
N TYR A 132 -8.63 -16.01 11.41
CA TYR A 132 -7.60 -15.01 11.10
C TYR A 132 -6.20 -15.62 11.21
N PHE A 133 -5.22 -15.00 10.58
CA PHE A 133 -3.82 -15.38 10.64
C PHE A 133 -3.02 -14.27 11.30
N ILE A 134 -2.16 -14.61 12.25
CA ILE A 134 -1.28 -13.65 12.92
C ILE A 134 0.02 -13.57 12.13
N ARG A 135 0.26 -12.42 11.50
CA ARG A 135 1.51 -12.13 10.77
C ARG A 135 2.61 -11.78 11.74
N HIS A 136 2.31 -10.87 12.68
CA HIS A 136 3.21 -10.47 13.75
C HIS A 136 2.41 -10.16 15.02
N ALA A 137 3.00 -10.43 16.18
CA ALA A 137 2.49 -10.03 17.49
C ALA A 137 3.63 -9.39 18.28
N ARG A 138 3.37 -8.22 18.87
CA ARG A 138 4.36 -7.47 19.66
C ARG A 138 3.72 -6.74 20.82
N GLU A 139 4.47 -6.63 21.91
CA GLU A 139 4.11 -5.79 23.05
C GLU A 139 4.43 -4.33 22.73
N ILE A 140 3.54 -3.41 23.08
CA ILE A 140 3.72 -1.97 22.86
C ILE A 140 3.48 -1.18 24.15
N ASP A 141 4.29 -0.14 24.33
CA ASP A 141 4.20 0.79 25.46
C ASP A 141 2.85 1.56 25.42
N PRO A 142 2.04 1.51 26.49
CA PRO A 142 0.78 2.26 26.58
C PRO A 142 0.93 3.77 26.31
N GLY A 143 2.08 4.36 26.60
CA GLY A 143 2.37 5.78 26.38
C GLY A 143 2.44 6.19 24.91
N LEU A 144 2.61 5.23 24.00
CA LEU A 144 2.55 5.43 22.54
C LEU A 144 1.12 5.43 22.00
N ILE A 145 0.16 4.86 22.75
CA ILE A 145 -1.26 4.83 22.37
C ILE A 145 -1.96 6.10 22.89
N ASP A 146 -1.80 6.37 24.18
CA ASP A 146 -2.32 7.59 24.81
C ASP A 146 -1.48 7.94 26.03
N ARG A 147 -0.83 9.11 25.98
CA ARG A 147 0.02 9.62 27.05
C ARG A 147 -0.74 9.81 28.37
N GLN A 148 -2.06 9.96 28.32
CA GLN A 148 -2.90 10.08 29.53
C GLN A 148 -2.99 8.75 30.29
N ILE A 149 -2.91 7.61 29.61
CA ILE A 149 -2.99 6.28 30.25
C ILE A 149 -1.83 6.07 31.24
N VAL A 150 -0.62 6.46 30.84
CA VAL A 150 0.58 6.38 31.67
C VAL A 150 0.56 7.43 32.77
N HIS A 151 0.00 8.61 32.50
CA HIS A 151 -0.13 9.68 33.50
C HIS A 151 -0.99 9.26 34.70
N TYR A 152 -2.00 8.42 34.49
CA TYR A 152 -2.86 7.87 35.55
C TYR A 152 -2.37 6.52 36.12
N GLY A 153 -1.15 6.09 35.79
CA GLY A 153 -0.47 4.96 36.43
C GLY A 153 -0.91 3.57 35.96
N ASN A 154 -1.58 3.45 34.81
CA ASN A 154 -1.89 2.15 34.21
C ASN A 154 -0.78 1.75 33.22
N TYR A 155 0.06 0.80 33.63
CA TYR A 155 1.20 0.31 32.87
C TYR A 155 0.95 -1.06 32.21
N ASP A 156 -0.29 -1.56 32.23
CA ASP A 156 -0.58 -2.85 31.61
C ASP A 156 -0.30 -2.76 30.10
N PRO A 157 0.61 -3.59 29.57
CA PRO A 157 1.06 -3.46 28.20
C PRO A 157 -0.08 -3.78 27.24
N PHE A 158 -0.11 -3.04 26.13
CA PHE A 158 -0.96 -3.39 25.00
C PHE A 158 -0.24 -4.39 24.12
N MET A 159 -1.01 -5.30 23.54
CA MET A 159 -0.53 -6.15 22.45
C MET A 159 -1.02 -5.57 21.14
N GLU A 160 -0.10 -5.50 20.17
CA GLU A 160 -0.38 -5.16 18.79
C GLU A 160 -0.23 -6.42 17.94
N PHE A 161 -1.31 -6.77 17.24
CA PHE A 161 -1.37 -7.92 16.34
C PHE A 161 -1.57 -7.43 14.92
N ASP A 162 -0.60 -7.68 14.05
CA ASP A 162 -0.79 -7.56 12.61
C ASP A 162 -1.45 -8.85 12.14
N ILE A 163 -2.70 -8.75 11.72
CA ILE A 163 -3.51 -9.88 11.31
C ILE A 163 -3.85 -9.82 9.83
N GLN A 164 -4.10 -11.00 9.29
CA GLN A 164 -4.72 -11.20 8.00
C GLN A 164 -6.08 -11.85 8.20
N ILE A 165 -7.08 -11.37 7.47
CA ILE A 165 -8.43 -11.94 7.43
C ILE A 165 -8.89 -12.00 5.97
N ASN A 166 -9.71 -12.99 5.63
CA ASN A 166 -10.42 -13.01 4.35
C ASN A 166 -11.90 -12.73 4.60
N GLN A 167 -12.44 -11.67 4.01
CA GLN A 167 -13.83 -11.25 4.22
C GLN A 167 -14.50 -10.78 2.93
N ILE A 168 -15.79 -11.10 2.82
CA ILE A 168 -16.67 -10.52 1.81
C ILE A 168 -17.24 -9.22 2.37
N VAL A 169 -16.89 -8.09 1.78
CA VAL A 169 -17.39 -6.78 2.19
C VAL A 169 -18.43 -6.31 1.15
N PRO A 170 -19.67 -5.94 1.58
CA PRO A 170 -20.75 -5.56 0.66
C PRO A 170 -20.39 -4.31 -0.15
N SER A 171 -20.97 -4.16 -1.34
CA SER A 171 -20.83 -2.94 -2.16
C SER A 171 -21.32 -1.70 -1.41
N MET A 172 -20.61 -0.57 -1.54
CA MET A 172 -21.00 0.73 -0.95
C MET A 172 -21.45 0.63 0.50
N GLY A 173 -20.72 -0.15 1.31
CA GLY A 173 -21.13 -0.48 2.66
C GLY A 173 -19.97 -0.89 3.56
N TYR A 174 -20.31 -1.54 4.66
CA TYR A 174 -19.32 -2.01 5.63
C TYR A 174 -19.68 -3.38 6.19
N ARG A 175 -18.68 -4.04 6.76
CA ARG A 175 -18.81 -5.24 7.59
C ARG A 175 -18.19 -4.95 8.95
N THR A 176 -18.89 -5.33 10.01
CA THR A 176 -18.40 -5.18 11.39
C THR A 176 -18.04 -6.55 11.93
N LEU A 177 -16.83 -6.67 12.45
CA LEU A 177 -16.37 -7.77 13.26
C LEU A 177 -16.23 -7.32 14.71
N TYR A 178 -16.41 -8.24 15.65
CA TYR A 178 -16.32 -8.00 17.08
C TYR A 178 -15.08 -8.70 17.64
N ILE A 179 -14.29 -7.96 18.42
CA ILE A 179 -13.05 -8.41 19.03
C ILE A 179 -13.36 -8.82 20.47
N GLU A 180 -13.33 -10.12 20.75
CA GLU A 180 -13.51 -10.66 22.09
C GLU A 180 -12.13 -10.90 22.73
N ALA A 181 -11.68 -9.95 23.54
CA ALA A 181 -10.42 -10.05 24.26
C ALA A 181 -10.40 -11.24 25.24
N ASN A 182 -9.22 -11.82 25.45
CA ASN A 182 -8.97 -12.96 26.35
C ASN A 182 -9.70 -14.26 26.01
N GLN A 183 -10.40 -14.32 24.87
CA GLN A 183 -11.01 -15.55 24.37
C GLN A 183 -10.05 -16.31 23.45
N PRO A 184 -10.13 -17.66 23.39
CA PRO A 184 -9.38 -18.45 22.43
C PRO A 184 -9.74 -18.04 20.99
N GLY A 185 -8.74 -17.64 20.22
CA GLY A 185 -8.92 -17.21 18.83
C GLY A 185 -9.05 -18.35 17.84
N ASN A 186 -9.78 -18.11 16.74
CA ASN A 186 -9.81 -18.99 15.58
C ASN A 186 -8.59 -18.74 14.67
N VAL A 187 -7.38 -18.90 15.22
CA VAL A 187 -6.13 -18.67 14.49
C VAL A 187 -5.88 -19.82 13.53
N ILE A 188 -5.65 -19.50 12.26
CA ILE A 188 -5.26 -20.48 11.25
C ILE A 188 -3.75 -20.37 10.93
N ALA A 189 -3.18 -21.44 10.37
CA ALA A 189 -1.77 -21.49 9.98
C ALA A 189 -1.57 -21.00 8.54
N ALA A 190 -0.32 -20.68 8.20
CA ALA A 190 0.09 -20.45 6.81
C ALA A 190 -0.14 -21.70 5.95
N LYS A 191 -0.39 -21.53 4.65
CA LYS A 191 -0.40 -22.64 3.70
C LYS A 191 1.03 -23.06 3.36
N SER A 192 1.28 -24.36 3.23
CA SER A 192 2.64 -24.94 3.13
C SER A 192 2.95 -25.54 1.74
N ASP A 193 2.22 -25.13 0.70
CA ASP A 193 1.99 -26.07 -0.41
C ASP A 193 2.98 -25.99 -1.59
N ALA A 194 3.96 -25.09 -1.60
CA ALA A 194 5.05 -25.15 -2.58
C ALA A 194 6.31 -24.40 -2.12
N GLU A 195 7.43 -25.10 -1.92
CA GLU A 195 8.71 -24.44 -1.70
C GLU A 195 9.15 -23.67 -2.96
N GLY A 196 9.35 -22.35 -2.84
CA GLY A 196 10.06 -21.55 -3.85
C GLY A 196 9.23 -20.93 -4.97
N ILE A 197 7.89 -21.01 -4.94
CA ILE A 197 7.00 -20.36 -5.92
C ILE A 197 5.79 -19.71 -5.25
N LEU A 198 5.19 -18.69 -5.87
CA LEU A 198 3.87 -18.18 -5.48
C LEU A 198 2.82 -18.85 -6.37
N GLU A 199 1.81 -19.45 -5.78
CA GLU A 199 0.79 -20.19 -6.54
C GLU A 199 -0.61 -19.95 -6.00
N ASN A 200 -1.58 -19.80 -6.90
CA ASN A 200 -3.00 -19.84 -6.57
C ASN A 200 -3.80 -20.58 -7.67
N ALA A 201 -5.12 -20.41 -7.69
CA ALA A 201 -5.99 -21.05 -8.68
C ALA A 201 -5.69 -20.61 -10.12
N PHE A 202 -5.12 -19.42 -10.33
CA PHE A 202 -4.96 -18.76 -11.63
C PHE A 202 -3.51 -18.70 -12.09
N TRP A 203 -2.58 -18.52 -11.17
CA TRP A 203 -1.17 -18.26 -11.47
C TRP A 203 -0.25 -19.26 -10.79
N GLN A 204 0.83 -19.59 -11.49
CA GLN A 204 2.06 -20.10 -10.92
C GLN A 204 3.18 -19.09 -11.23
N ILE A 205 3.89 -18.63 -10.21
CA ILE A 205 4.91 -17.59 -10.30
C ILE A 205 6.20 -18.11 -9.69
N ALA A 206 7.23 -18.26 -10.52
CA ALA A 206 8.57 -18.63 -10.08
C ALA A 206 9.52 -17.44 -10.18
N LEU A 207 10.58 -17.47 -9.37
CA LEU A 207 11.68 -16.50 -9.42
C LEU A 207 12.81 -17.06 -10.29
N ASN A 208 13.27 -16.26 -11.24
CA ASN A 208 14.49 -16.55 -11.99
C ASN A 208 15.73 -16.20 -11.14
N GLU A 209 16.90 -16.77 -11.49
CA GLU A 209 18.16 -16.51 -10.78
C GLU A 209 18.58 -15.03 -10.78
N ASP A 210 18.14 -14.27 -11.79
CA ASP A 210 18.41 -12.83 -11.93
C ASP A 210 17.34 -11.94 -11.26
N GLY A 211 16.36 -12.55 -10.59
CA GLY A 211 15.35 -11.84 -9.79
C GLY A 211 14.12 -11.42 -10.59
N THR A 212 14.10 -11.68 -11.90
CA THR A 212 12.88 -11.52 -12.70
C THR A 212 11.87 -12.63 -12.40
N LEU A 213 10.62 -12.43 -12.80
CA LEU A 213 9.54 -13.41 -12.60
C LEU A 213 9.28 -14.23 -13.86
N GLN A 214 8.95 -15.50 -13.64
CA GLN A 214 8.34 -16.38 -14.62
C GLN A 214 6.89 -16.63 -14.21
N LEU A 215 5.94 -16.17 -15.02
CA LEU A 215 4.50 -16.31 -14.78
C LEU A 215 3.91 -17.38 -15.70
N VAL A 216 3.09 -18.27 -15.16
CA VAL A 216 2.29 -19.21 -15.94
C VAL A 216 0.82 -18.97 -15.60
N ASP A 217 0.05 -18.56 -16.61
CA ASP A 217 -1.41 -18.50 -16.52
C ASP A 217 -1.97 -19.91 -16.64
N LYS A 218 -2.59 -20.41 -15.57
CA LYS A 218 -3.09 -21.80 -15.50
C LYS A 218 -4.27 -22.08 -16.42
N ASP A 219 -5.03 -21.04 -16.78
CA ASP A 219 -6.20 -21.22 -17.64
C ASP A 219 -5.80 -21.34 -19.10
N SER A 220 -4.89 -20.47 -19.56
CA SER A 220 -4.44 -20.43 -20.95
C SER A 220 -3.20 -21.28 -21.23
N GLY A 221 -2.43 -21.62 -20.19
CA GLY A 221 -1.12 -22.25 -20.30
C GLY A 221 -0.01 -21.32 -20.80
N VAL A 222 -0.31 -20.03 -21.04
CA VAL A 222 0.67 -19.07 -21.54
C VAL A 222 1.70 -18.78 -20.46
N ARG A 223 2.98 -18.82 -20.86
CA ARG A 223 4.11 -18.49 -20.03
C ARG A 223 4.68 -17.13 -20.42
N TYR A 224 4.85 -16.26 -19.42
CA TYR A 224 5.54 -14.98 -19.52
C TYR A 224 6.86 -15.11 -18.75
N ASP A 225 7.98 -14.83 -19.41
CA ASP A 225 9.30 -14.93 -18.79
C ASP A 225 9.95 -13.55 -18.66
N ARG A 226 10.87 -13.43 -17.70
CA ARG A 226 11.61 -12.20 -17.39
C ARG A 226 10.73 -10.98 -17.04
N VAL A 227 9.57 -11.21 -16.42
CA VAL A 227 8.67 -10.13 -15.99
C VAL A 227 9.31 -9.35 -14.84
N LEU A 228 9.04 -8.04 -14.75
CA LEU A 228 9.65 -7.10 -13.79
C LEU A 228 11.17 -6.90 -13.94
N GLN A 229 11.74 -7.11 -15.13
CA GLN A 229 13.10 -6.64 -15.42
C GLN A 229 13.14 -5.10 -15.38
N ILE A 230 14.06 -4.54 -14.61
CA ILE A 230 14.31 -3.08 -14.59
C ILE A 230 15.31 -2.74 -15.68
N GLU A 231 15.01 -1.69 -16.43
CA GLU A 231 15.87 -1.08 -17.42
C GLU A 231 16.25 0.32 -16.95
N GLU A 232 17.51 0.70 -17.16
CA GLU A 232 18.02 2.03 -16.84
C GLU A 232 18.80 2.55 -18.06
N SER A 233 18.41 3.74 -18.52
CA SER A 233 18.91 4.39 -19.73
C SER A 233 19.22 5.86 -19.44
N SER A 234 19.87 6.54 -20.37
CA SER A 234 20.20 7.95 -20.20
C SER A 234 19.02 8.85 -20.55
N ASP A 235 19.02 10.02 -19.94
CA ASP A 235 18.18 11.13 -20.33
C ASP A 235 19.04 12.41 -20.35
N ASP A 236 19.39 12.85 -21.55
CA ASP A 236 20.07 14.12 -21.89
C ASP A 236 19.04 15.16 -22.39
N GLY A 237 17.76 14.94 -22.06
CA GLY A 237 16.67 15.85 -22.34
C GLY A 237 16.43 16.86 -21.23
N ASP A 238 15.18 17.28 -21.10
CA ASP A 238 14.71 18.22 -20.09
C ASP A 238 13.36 17.77 -19.50
N GLU A 239 12.68 18.64 -18.76
CA GLU A 239 11.39 18.31 -18.14
C GLU A 239 10.26 18.05 -19.15
N TYR A 240 10.44 18.39 -20.44
CA TYR A 240 9.46 18.16 -21.49
C TYR A 240 9.72 16.86 -22.24
N ASP A 241 10.98 16.67 -22.66
CA ASP A 241 11.34 15.65 -23.63
C ASP A 241 12.41 14.72 -23.08
N TYR A 242 12.09 13.42 -23.03
CA TYR A 242 13.09 12.38 -22.87
C TYR A 242 13.99 12.33 -24.12
N SER A 243 15.29 12.52 -23.93
CA SER A 243 16.26 12.48 -25.03
C SER A 243 17.47 11.61 -24.66
N PRO A 244 17.54 10.36 -25.11
CA PRO A 244 18.67 9.50 -24.80
C PRO A 244 19.95 10.02 -25.44
N ALA A 245 21.07 9.83 -24.76
CA ALA A 245 22.40 10.08 -25.28
C ALA A 245 22.60 9.35 -26.62
N LYS A 246 23.25 10.03 -27.57
CA LYS A 246 23.49 9.51 -28.92
C LYS A 246 24.18 8.14 -28.93
N GLU A 247 25.12 7.95 -28.01
CA GLU A 247 25.78 6.66 -27.76
C GLU A 247 25.24 6.06 -26.46
N GLU A 248 24.06 5.48 -26.54
CA GLU A 248 23.37 4.93 -25.37
C GLU A 248 24.04 3.67 -24.81
N TRP A 249 24.02 3.55 -23.48
CA TRP A 249 24.44 2.36 -22.75
C TRP A 249 23.31 1.92 -21.80
N VAL A 250 22.31 1.24 -22.36
CA VAL A 250 21.19 0.68 -21.58
C VAL A 250 21.71 -0.41 -20.65
N MET A 251 21.31 -0.33 -19.38
CA MET A 251 21.60 -1.30 -18.34
C MET A 251 20.31 -1.99 -17.91
N THR A 252 20.40 -3.23 -17.44
CA THR A 252 19.25 -3.94 -16.90
C THR A 252 19.58 -4.61 -15.57
N SER A 253 18.55 -4.92 -14.78
CA SER A 253 18.71 -5.64 -13.51
C SER A 253 19.32 -7.04 -13.66
N ALA A 254 19.42 -7.58 -14.88
CA ALA A 254 19.97 -8.91 -15.16
C ALA A 254 21.43 -9.08 -14.72
N THR A 255 22.18 -7.98 -14.58
CA THR A 255 23.57 -8.02 -14.11
C THR A 255 23.68 -7.96 -12.58
N ALA A 256 22.59 -7.69 -11.88
CA ALA A 256 22.55 -7.66 -10.43
C ALA A 256 22.35 -9.07 -9.85
N LYS A 257 22.78 -9.27 -8.60
CA LYS A 257 22.55 -10.51 -7.86
C LYS A 257 21.45 -10.27 -6.83
N PRO A 258 20.25 -10.84 -7.01
CA PRO A 258 19.14 -10.62 -6.09
C PRO A 258 19.25 -11.47 -4.84
N GLN A 259 18.72 -10.92 -3.75
CA GLN A 259 18.30 -11.65 -2.55
C GLN A 259 16.80 -11.78 -2.62
N CYS A 260 16.30 -13.01 -2.62
CA CYS A 260 14.89 -13.30 -2.72
C CYS A 260 14.41 -14.05 -1.48
N GLU A 261 13.25 -13.66 -0.97
CA GLU A 261 12.57 -14.32 0.13
C GLU A 261 11.11 -14.54 -0.26
N ILE A 262 10.62 -15.77 -0.12
CA ILE A 262 9.20 -16.08 -0.29
C ILE A 262 8.61 -16.40 1.07
N THR A 263 7.51 -15.75 1.39
CA THR A 263 6.72 -16.00 2.60
C THR A 263 5.32 -16.44 2.20
N HIS A 264 4.89 -17.57 2.75
CA HIS A 264 3.51 -18.04 2.62
C HIS A 264 2.74 -17.67 3.87
N GLU A 265 1.55 -17.10 3.67
CA GLU A 265 0.61 -16.75 4.73
C GLU A 265 -0.66 -17.60 4.54
N ALA A 266 -1.72 -17.29 5.29
CA ALA A 266 -2.92 -18.12 5.25
C ALA A 266 -3.79 -17.89 4.00
N TRP A 267 -3.85 -16.65 3.50
CA TRP A 267 -4.65 -16.28 2.32
C TRP A 267 -3.88 -15.63 1.17
N GLN A 268 -2.57 -15.43 1.32
CA GLN A 268 -1.72 -14.91 0.25
C GLN A 268 -0.29 -15.45 0.38
N SER A 269 0.49 -15.29 -0.67
CA SER A 269 1.93 -15.49 -0.67
C SER A 269 2.63 -14.23 -1.14
N ARG A 270 3.84 -13.98 -0.64
CA ARG A 270 4.62 -12.78 -0.93
C ARG A 270 6.05 -13.15 -1.31
N ALA A 271 6.56 -12.55 -2.38
CA ALA A 271 7.97 -12.59 -2.76
C ALA A 271 8.57 -11.21 -2.50
N VAL A 272 9.70 -11.16 -1.79
CA VAL A 272 10.50 -9.95 -1.63
C VAL A 272 11.81 -10.14 -2.37
N ILE A 273 12.08 -9.27 -3.32
CA ILE A 273 13.24 -9.33 -4.22
C ILE A 273 14.05 -8.06 -4.01
N ARG A 274 15.31 -8.20 -3.60
CA ARG A 274 16.20 -7.09 -3.30
C ARG A 274 17.49 -7.20 -4.07
N TYR A 275 17.92 -6.12 -4.70
CA TYR A 275 19.23 -6.05 -5.35
C TYR A 275 19.72 -4.62 -5.46
N ASP A 276 21.03 -4.47 -5.62
CA ASP A 276 21.66 -3.20 -5.97
C ASP A 276 22.11 -3.24 -7.43
N MET A 277 21.68 -2.25 -8.21
CA MET A 277 22.18 -2.02 -9.56
C MET A 277 23.32 -1.00 -9.52
N ALA A 278 24.49 -1.36 -10.06
CA ALA A 278 25.53 -0.40 -10.35
C ALA A 278 25.13 0.39 -11.61
N VAL A 279 25.06 1.71 -11.51
CA VAL A 279 24.62 2.61 -12.60
C VAL A 279 25.57 3.80 -12.72
N PRO A 280 25.64 4.48 -13.88
CA PRO A 280 26.37 5.74 -13.99
C PRO A 280 25.80 6.79 -13.03
N LEU A 281 26.66 7.58 -12.38
CA LEU A 281 26.20 8.67 -11.51
C LEU A 281 25.54 9.81 -12.32
N ASN A 282 26.00 10.00 -13.56
CA ASN A 282 25.59 11.08 -14.46
C ASN A 282 25.95 10.73 -15.92
N LEU A 283 25.60 11.63 -16.85
CA LEU A 283 25.87 11.47 -18.28
C LEU A 283 27.37 11.38 -18.62
N LEU A 284 28.23 12.08 -17.87
CA LEU A 284 29.69 12.01 -18.05
C LEU A 284 30.21 10.61 -17.78
N GLU A 285 29.88 10.03 -16.62
CA GLU A 285 30.26 8.64 -16.30
C GLU A 285 29.70 7.65 -17.32
N ARG A 286 28.45 7.86 -17.75
CA ARG A 286 27.82 7.01 -18.76
C ARG A 286 28.59 7.00 -20.08
N SER A 287 29.01 8.18 -20.56
CA SER A 287 29.77 8.32 -21.81
C SER A 287 31.09 7.55 -21.82
N VAL A 288 31.70 7.34 -20.65
CA VAL A 288 32.93 6.54 -20.47
C VAL A 288 32.66 5.15 -19.89
N ARG A 289 31.39 4.71 -19.86
CA ARG A 289 30.90 3.42 -19.35
C ARG A 289 31.37 3.10 -17.92
N GLN A 290 31.34 4.11 -17.06
CA GLN A 290 31.57 3.99 -15.63
C GLN A 290 30.24 3.95 -14.88
N SER A 291 30.17 3.10 -13.85
CA SER A 291 28.97 2.88 -13.04
C SER A 291 29.29 3.00 -11.55
N THR A 292 29.70 4.19 -11.10
CA THR A 292 30.09 4.40 -9.70
C THR A 292 28.87 4.62 -8.78
N GLY A 293 27.74 5.01 -9.37
CA GLY A 293 26.45 5.15 -8.71
C GLY A 293 25.80 3.81 -8.38
N ARG A 294 24.80 3.86 -7.49
CA ARG A 294 24.00 2.71 -7.11
C ARG A 294 22.52 3.07 -6.96
N VAL A 295 21.68 2.17 -7.44
CA VAL A 295 20.23 2.17 -7.19
C VAL A 295 19.89 0.88 -6.47
N GLY A 296 19.47 1.00 -5.21
CA GLY A 296 18.91 -0.12 -4.46
C GLY A 296 17.46 -0.35 -4.89
N VAL A 297 17.10 -1.58 -5.17
CA VAL A 297 15.75 -1.97 -5.57
C VAL A 297 15.20 -2.96 -4.56
N GLU A 298 14.02 -2.67 -4.03
CA GLU A 298 13.20 -3.63 -3.29
C GLU A 298 11.87 -3.78 -4.02
N MET A 299 11.56 -4.98 -4.48
CA MET A 299 10.26 -5.33 -5.04
C MET A 299 9.53 -6.28 -4.12
N VAL A 300 8.23 -6.08 -4.02
CA VAL A 300 7.32 -6.87 -3.22
C VAL A 300 6.20 -7.35 -4.11
N VAL A 301 6.18 -8.65 -4.39
CA VAL A 301 5.15 -9.29 -5.22
C VAL A 301 4.20 -10.03 -4.29
N THR A 302 2.91 -9.71 -4.35
CA THR A 302 1.87 -10.35 -3.51
C THR A 302 0.84 -11.05 -4.39
N LEU A 303 0.58 -12.32 -4.09
CA LEU A 303 -0.43 -13.13 -4.75
C LEU A 303 -1.44 -13.66 -3.72
N SER A 304 -2.65 -13.10 -3.74
CA SER A 304 -3.77 -13.56 -2.91
C SER A 304 -4.40 -14.83 -3.50
N HIS A 305 -4.86 -15.76 -2.65
CA HIS A 305 -5.37 -17.08 -3.10
C HIS A 305 -6.59 -16.99 -4.05
N ASN A 306 -7.47 -16.00 -3.86
CA ASN A 306 -8.71 -15.85 -4.63
C ASN A 306 -8.66 -14.64 -5.60
N SER A 307 -7.47 -14.24 -6.07
CA SER A 307 -7.33 -13.10 -6.98
C SER A 307 -6.50 -13.44 -8.22
N ARG A 308 -6.96 -12.98 -9.39
CA ARG A 308 -6.12 -12.95 -10.61
C ARG A 308 -5.13 -11.80 -10.63
N ARG A 309 -5.30 -10.79 -9.77
CA ARG A 309 -4.41 -9.63 -9.71
C ARG A 309 -3.13 -10.02 -8.98
N ILE A 310 -1.98 -9.66 -9.57
CA ILE A 310 -0.67 -9.74 -8.95
C ILE A 310 -0.33 -8.33 -8.48
N ASP A 311 -0.22 -8.13 -7.17
CA ASP A 311 0.12 -6.82 -6.61
C ASP A 311 1.65 -6.68 -6.53
N VAL A 312 2.17 -5.54 -6.98
CA VAL A 312 3.62 -5.27 -7.02
C VAL A 312 3.90 -3.89 -6.45
N ASP A 313 4.67 -3.84 -5.36
CA ASP A 313 5.24 -2.60 -4.83
C ASP A 313 6.74 -2.56 -5.15
N ILE A 314 7.21 -1.45 -5.71
CA ILE A 314 8.63 -1.23 -6.03
C ILE A 314 9.11 0.00 -5.30
N ASN A 315 10.17 -0.16 -4.50
CA ASN A 315 10.87 0.92 -3.84
C ASN A 315 12.27 1.06 -4.43
N LEU A 316 12.59 2.25 -4.92
CA LEU A 316 13.89 2.59 -5.49
C LEU A 316 14.63 3.54 -4.54
N ILE A 317 15.79 3.10 -4.07
CA ILE A 317 16.66 3.88 -3.19
C ILE A 317 17.79 4.43 -4.04
N THR A 318 17.58 5.64 -4.56
CA THR A 318 18.60 6.36 -5.33
C THR A 318 19.47 7.18 -4.38
N ARG A 319 20.79 7.01 -4.44
CA ARG A 319 21.77 7.95 -3.86
C ARG A 319 22.33 8.90 -4.91
N LEU A 320 21.51 9.24 -5.89
CA LEU A 320 21.85 10.16 -6.96
C LEU A 320 21.40 11.55 -6.53
N THR A 321 22.33 12.50 -6.44
CA THR A 321 21.97 13.92 -6.32
C THR A 321 21.44 14.35 -7.69
N ILE A 322 20.12 14.41 -7.85
CA ILE A 322 19.50 15.04 -9.02
C ILE A 322 19.73 16.55 -8.84
N ILE A 323 20.76 17.07 -9.52
CA ILE A 323 20.96 18.51 -9.65
C ILE A 323 20.19 18.93 -10.90
N ALA A 324 18.94 19.37 -10.74
CA ALA A 324 18.24 20.08 -11.79
C ALA A 324 18.87 21.47 -11.92
N PHE A 325 19.57 21.73 -13.02
CA PHE A 325 20.01 23.08 -13.36
C PHE A 325 18.84 23.76 -14.07
N ALA A 326 18.11 24.62 -13.36
CA ALA A 326 17.24 25.58 -14.00
C ALA A 326 18.11 26.56 -14.82
N SER A 327 17.93 26.57 -16.15
CA SER A 327 18.52 27.56 -17.06
C SER A 327 17.84 28.92 -16.94
#